data_AF-A0A2A4J844-F1
#
_entry.id   AF-A0A2A4J844-F1
#
_cell.length_a   1.000
_cell.length_b   1.000
_cell.length_c   1.000
_cell.angle_alpha   90.00
_cell.angle_beta   90.00
_cell.angle_gamma   90.00
#
_symmetry.space_group_name_H-M   'P 1'
#
loop_
_entity.id
_entity.type
_entity.pdbx_description
1 polymer ?
#
loop_
_entity_poly.entity_id
_entity_poly.type
_entity_poly.pdbx_seq_one_letter_code
_entity_poly.pdbx_strand_id
1 'polypeptide(L)' 'MLEVGFVVRRAVATLAYEWHTEEWTVRGSADSDGLVGATLQRSLGGQNAKLACAISALLNHPNDKFRLGFGITAAII' A
#
# COMPACT_ATOMS: atom_id res chain seq x y z
N MET A 1 9.51 -38.06 22.55
CA MET A 1 10.09 -36.75 22.21
C MET A 1 9.72 -36.49 20.75
N LEU A 2 8.78 -35.58 20.50
CA LEU A 2 8.31 -35.24 19.15
C LEU A 2 9.01 -33.93 18.76
N GLU A 3 10.05 -34.00 17.95
CA GLU A 3 10.63 -32.80 17.32
C GLU A 3 9.67 -32.34 16.22
N VAL A 4 8.86 -31.33 16.54
CA VAL A 4 8.08 -30.61 15.53
C VAL A 4 9.03 -29.64 14.84
N GLY A 5 9.76 -30.13 13.84
CA GLY A 5 10.60 -29.28 12.99
C GLY A 5 9.74 -28.29 12.21
N PHE A 6 9.98 -26.99 12.41
CA PHE A 6 9.40 -25.94 11.58
C PHE A 6 10.27 -25.76 10.32
N VAL A 7 9.66 -25.91 9.13
CA VAL A 7 10.33 -25.64 7.85
C VAL A 7 9.91 -24.25 7.37
N VAL A 8 10.88 -23.35 7.20
CA VAL A 8 10.62 -22.05 6.56
C VAL A 8 10.55 -22.30 5.05
N ARG A 9 9.34 -22.25 4.49
CA ARG A 9 9.13 -22.46 3.04
C ARG A 9 9.50 -21.26 2.19
N ARG A 10 9.38 -20.06 2.73
CA ARG A 10 9.68 -18.78 2.07
C ARG A 10 9.89 -17.71 3.12
N ALA A 11 10.93 -16.90 2.94
CA ALA A 11 11.17 -15.70 3.74
C ALA A 11 11.17 -14.49 2.80
N VAL A 12 10.48 -13.43 3.20
CA VAL A 12 10.32 -12.21 2.39
C VAL A 12 10.69 -11.03 3.27
N ALA A 13 11.56 -10.16 2.76
CA ALA A 13 11.90 -8.90 3.39
C ALA A 13 11.18 -7.77 2.66
N THR A 14 10.60 -6.82 3.41
CA THR A 14 9.93 -5.66 2.84
C THR A 14 10.52 -4.39 3.43
N LEU A 15 10.88 -3.45 2.55
CA LEU A 15 11.17 -2.07 2.91
C LEU A 15 9.94 -1.23 2.57
N ALA A 16 9.46 -0.46 3.54
CA ALA A 16 8.34 0.45 3.36
C ALA A 16 8.65 1.83 3.94
N TYR A 17 8.09 2.85 3.31
CA TYR A 17 8.19 4.23 3.75
C TYR A 17 6.82 4.90 3.67
N GLU A 18 6.50 5.69 4.69
CA GLU A 18 5.33 6.54 4.72
C GLU A 18 5.76 7.98 4.96
N TRP A 19 5.22 8.89 4.15
CA TRP A 19 5.31 10.32 4.35
C TRP A 19 3.90 10.91 4.39
N HIS A 20 3.63 11.76 5.37
CA HIS A 20 2.33 12.39 5.53
C HIS A 20 2.45 13.90 5.79
N THR A 21 1.44 14.63 5.32
CA THR A 21 1.11 16.01 5.68
C THR A 21 -0.39 16.07 6.01
N GLU A 22 -0.93 17.24 6.35
CA GLU A 22 -2.38 17.38 6.57
C GLU A 22 -3.22 17.00 5.34
N GLU A 23 -2.71 17.31 4.14
CA GLU A 23 -3.43 17.09 2.89
C GLU A 23 -3.01 15.81 2.16
N TRP A 24 -1.81 15.30 2.40
CA TRP A 24 -1.22 14.23 1.60
C TRP A 24 -0.74 13.06 2.43
N THR A 25 -0.94 11.86 1.92
CA THR A 25 -0.30 10.64 2.43
C THR A 25 0.32 9.90 1.26
N VAL A 26 1.62 9.65 1.34
CA VAL A 26 2.38 8.88 0.36
C VAL A 26 2.95 7.65 1.05
N ARG A 27 2.70 6.49 0.45
CA ARG A 27 3.22 5.20 0.91
C ARG A 27 3.95 4.55 -0.24
N GLY A 28 5.15 4.04 0.02
CA GLY A 28 5.92 3.25 -0.91
C GLY A 28 6.40 1.97 -0.24
N SER A 29 6.46 0.88 -0.99
CA SER A 29 7.01 -0.38 -0.52
C SER A 29 7.71 -1.13 -1.64
N ALA A 30 8.79 -1.82 -1.29
CA ALA A 30 9.44 -2.80 -2.15
C ALA A 30 9.75 -4.05 -1.32
N ASP A 31 9.43 -5.22 -1.84
CA ASP A 31 9.79 -6.49 -1.21
C ASP A 31 10.84 -7.26 -2.00
N SER A 32 11.53 -8.17 -1.31
CA SER A 32 12.57 -9.03 -1.87
C SER A 32 12.01 -10.07 -2.86
N ASP A 33 10.69 -10.19 -2.94
CA ASP A 33 9.99 -11.03 -3.91
C ASP A 33 9.69 -10.28 -5.21
N GLY A 34 10.09 -9.01 -5.34
CA GLY A 34 9.92 -8.22 -6.55
C GLY A 34 8.53 -7.61 -6.69
N LEU A 35 7.77 -7.44 -5.61
CA LEU A 35 6.60 -6.57 -5.61
C LEU A 35 7.01 -5.15 -5.19
N VAL A 36 6.58 -4.19 -6.00
CA VAL A 36 6.77 -2.75 -5.74
C VAL A 36 5.40 -2.09 -5.70
N GLY A 37 5.10 -1.40 -4.61
CA GLY A 37 3.83 -0.76 -4.36
C GLY A 37 3.99 0.73 -4.07
N ALA A 38 3.07 1.54 -4.56
CA ALA A 38 2.99 2.96 -4.22
C ALA A 38 1.52 3.38 -4.06
N THR A 39 1.23 4.22 -3.07
CA THR A 39 -0.08 4.82 -2.87
C THR A 39 0.09 6.30 -2.57
N LEU A 40 -0.71 7.12 -3.25
CA LEU A 40 -0.84 8.55 -3.04
C LEU A 40 -2.29 8.82 -2.67
N GLN A 41 -2.51 9.39 -1.49
CA GLN A 41 -3.81 9.86 -1.04
C GLN A 41 -3.78 11.36 -0.83
N ARG A 42 -4.85 12.03 -1.22
CA ARG A 42 -5.08 13.46 -0.99
C ARG A 42 -6.39 13.68 -0.26
N SER A 43 -6.35 14.35 0.87
CA SER A 43 -7.52 14.96 1.52
C SER A 43 -7.94 16.18 0.73
N LEU A 44 -9.22 16.23 0.32
CA LEU A 44 -9.81 17.35 -0.41
C LEU A 44 -10.56 18.32 0.52
N GLY A 45 -10.70 17.96 1.79
CA GLY A 45 -11.45 18.74 2.78
C GLY A 45 -12.95 18.72 2.52
N GLY A 46 -13.63 19.75 3.03
CA GLY A 46 -15.06 19.99 2.87
C GLY A 46 -15.73 20.39 4.19
N GLN A 47 -16.68 21.33 4.11
CA GLN A 47 -17.35 21.88 5.30
C GLN A 47 -18.38 20.91 5.91
N ASN A 48 -19.11 20.18 5.07
CA ASN A 48 -20.18 19.25 5.49
C ASN A 48 -19.86 17.78 5.17
N ALA A 49 -18.71 17.52 4.57
CA ALA A 49 -18.25 16.18 4.23
C ALA A 49 -16.73 16.16 4.16
N LYS A 50 -16.10 15.11 4.68
CA LYS A 50 -14.67 14.85 4.49
C LYS A 50 -14.50 14.06 3.20
N LEU A 51 -13.93 14.71 2.19
CA LEU A 51 -13.60 14.08 0.91
C LEU A 51 -12.10 13.75 0.86
N ALA A 52 -11.76 12.59 0.31
CA ALA A 52 -10.41 12.21 -0.02
C ALA A 52 -10.37 11.40 -1.32
N CYS A 53 -9.27 11.48 -2.06
CA CYS A 53 -9.02 10.61 -3.21
C CYS A 53 -7.70 9.88 -3.02
N ALA A 54 -7.59 8.67 -3.58
CA ALA A 54 -6.39 7.85 -3.51
C ALA A 54 -6.11 7.20 -4.86
N ILE A 55 -4.85 7.15 -5.25
CA ILE A 55 -4.32 6.37 -6.37
C ILE A 55 -3.32 5.38 -5.80
N SER A 56 -3.44 4.12 -6.18
CA SER A 56 -2.53 3.05 -5.77
C SER A 56 -2.05 2.28 -7.00
N ALA A 57 -0.76 1.99 -7.05
CA ALA A 57 -0.16 1.14 -8.08
C ALA A 57 0.61 -0.01 -7.42
N LEU A 58 0.52 -1.20 -8.01
CA LEU A 58 1.28 -2.37 -7.61
C LEU A 58 1.87 -3.03 -8.86
N LEU A 59 3.19 -3.17 -8.87
CA LEU A 59 3.95 -3.85 -9.91
C LEU A 59 4.52 -5.15 -9.34
N ASN A 60 4.18 -6.27 -9.96
CA ASN A 60 4.72 -7.59 -9.64
C ASN A 60 5.73 -7.97 -10.73
N HIS A 61 7.02 -7.73 -10.46
CA HIS A 61 8.09 -8.03 -11.41
C HIS A 61 8.21 -9.53 -11.76
N PRO A 62 8.08 -10.50 -10.83
CA PRO A 62 8.19 -11.93 -11.18
C PRO A 62 7.23 -12.46 -12.26
N ASN A 63 6.09 -11.79 -12.46
CA ASN A 63 5.10 -12.23 -13.44
C ASN A 63 4.61 -11.10 -14.35
N ASP A 64 5.33 -9.97 -14.38
CA ASP A 64 5.05 -8.80 -15.22
C ASP A 64 3.61 -8.27 -15.12
N LYS A 65 2.97 -8.41 -13.94
CA LYS A 65 1.61 -7.92 -13.73
C LYS A 65 1.63 -6.54 -13.08
N PHE A 66 0.91 -5.63 -13.71
CA PHE A 66 0.64 -4.30 -13.17
C PHE A 66 -0.83 -4.17 -12.72
N ARG A 67 -1.05 -3.57 -11.56
CA ARG A 67 -2.38 -3.23 -11.04
C ARG A 67 -2.40 -1.75 -10.68
N LEU A 68 -3.45 -1.06 -11.13
CA LEU A 68 -3.72 0.33 -10.80
C LEU A 68 -5.11 0.41 -10.18
N GLY A 69 -5.22 1.13 -9.08
CA GLY A 69 -6.46 1.41 -8.38
C GLY A 69 -6.62 2.92 -8.17
N PHE A 70 -7.86 3.38 -8.25
CA PHE A 70 -8.26 4.72 -7.87
C PHE A 70 -9.50 4.63 -6.99
N GLY A 71 -9.55 5.43 -5.94
CA GLY A 71 -10.65 5.46 -5.00
C GLY A 71 -10.97 6.89 -4.56
N ILE A 72 -12.25 7.12 -4.27
CA ILE A 72 -12.72 8.34 -3.64
C ILE A 72 -13.44 7.92 -2.36
N THR A 73 -13.11 8.57 -1.25
CA THR A 73 -13.78 8.41 0.03
C THR A 73 -14.54 9.68 0.34
N ALA A 74 -15.83 9.52 0.65
CA ALA A 74 -16.69 10.60 1.11
C ALA A 74 -17.33 10.18 2.43
N ALA A 75 -17.07 10.94 3.50
CA ALA A 75 -17.69 10.74 4.80
C ALA A 75 -18.49 11.99 5.17
N ILE A 76 -19.79 11.83 5.40
CA ILE A 76 -20.68 12.91 5.89
C ILE A 76 -20.41 13.08 7.38
N ILE A 77 -20.33 14.34 7.84
CA ILE A 77 -20.16 14.70 9.27
C ILE A 77 -21.53 14.83 9.91
#